data_AF-H8N055-F1
#
_entry.id   AF-H8N055-F1
#
_cell.length_a   1.000
_cell.length_b   1.000
_cell.length_c   1.000
_cell.angle_alpha   90.00
_cell.angle_beta   90.00
_cell.angle_gamma   90.00
#
_symmetry.space_group_name_H-M   'P 1'
#
loop_
_entity.id
_entity.type
_entity.pdbx_description
1 polymer ?
#
loop_
_entity_poly.entity_id
_entity_poly.type
_entity_poly.pdbx_seq_one_letter_code
_entity_poly.pdbx_strand_id
1 'polypeptide(L)'
;MSQEGAFEQGQLHGPRTWIASDGFTTERMHEGGVSERVRKTVMHYERGTVRQVEHFNGDGQRVVPSTGEPYPTRPAHLPEDAELREDLNQWAKVTLNANRERHGLTRFWDVQGQLLWEAEFDNGRRHGRYWSRAEDTYADFRVHFEEGRAEGDFACDEWSLMDAQRAVVIKRDLGRAMDEQTLARSPVFSNLPRSAEGWRELAKEARADRRYREALLATARACATSLDIQPLKQGLEELTLPRTQDSASQVAHSVVEDAGQAWAPMADALMRGGEAATLLRAYAVLLDQTDRPRAALDFLHAAMLLAPERKAYLFTRGLILLNLGVADQVQKDAEGLAAVEPDTARFLATYARALFPRFDFWAGQEPPHCTYDGLPEKPEQSLEAIQQLVRKYATRLQAMRGALLQRYKPGAAVPWLPPDLSGLLGDGPVELKQEELELGEDEQVEIDETLNLEMGFADLTLMLRGDWSALSWLLWSCGETTFQMPTRIAPPAGYGQAAGQASQRLWQSRDRKYRGNASTTKPGQGFLFEGVALGDLHPNLVSIAERQYAETQAMFYWLNDPDHVSPWQSNLRGS
;
A
#
# COMPACT_ATOMS: atom_id res chain seq x y z
N MET A 1 25.63 -40.47 17.34
CA MET A 1 25.95 -40.26 15.92
C MET A 1 27.47 -40.33 15.76
N SER A 2 27.98 -40.75 14.61
CA SER A 2 29.42 -40.65 14.27
C SER A 2 29.59 -39.86 12.98
N GLN A 3 30.71 -39.13 12.86
CA GLN A 3 31.03 -38.31 11.70
C GLN A 3 32.45 -38.59 11.18
N GLU A 4 32.60 -38.57 9.85
CA GLU A 4 33.89 -38.70 9.16
C GLU A 4 33.97 -37.66 8.04
N GLY A 5 35.13 -37.03 7.81
CA GLY A 5 35.33 -36.06 6.74
C GLY A 5 36.81 -35.70 6.55
N ALA A 6 37.18 -35.19 5.37
CA ALA A 6 38.54 -34.79 5.03
C ALA A 6 38.67 -33.27 4.90
N PHE A 7 39.87 -32.76 5.20
CA PHE A 7 40.21 -31.34 5.06
C PHE A 7 41.35 -31.18 4.06
N GLU A 8 41.19 -30.24 3.13
CA GLU A 8 42.25 -29.80 2.22
C GLU A 8 42.46 -28.29 2.40
N GLN A 9 43.71 -27.86 2.62
CA GLN A 9 44.06 -26.45 2.90
C GLN A 9 43.25 -25.81 4.04
N GLY A 10 42.93 -26.59 5.08
CA GLY A 10 42.17 -26.10 6.25
C GLY A 10 40.66 -25.97 6.02
N GLN A 11 40.14 -26.37 4.85
CA GLN A 11 38.72 -26.38 4.53
C GLN A 11 38.22 -27.80 4.31
N LEU A 12 36.96 -28.09 4.68
CA LEU A 12 36.32 -29.37 4.38
C LEU A 12 36.31 -29.61 2.87
N HIS A 13 36.81 -30.76 2.42
CA HIS A 13 36.83 -31.17 1.03
C HIS A 13 36.61 -32.68 0.93
N GLY A 14 35.74 -33.12 0.02
CA GLY A 14 35.30 -34.50 -0.11
C GLY A 14 34.05 -34.83 0.73
N PRO A 15 33.69 -36.13 0.82
CA PRO A 15 32.48 -36.57 1.51
C PRO A 15 32.62 -36.44 3.03
N ARG A 16 31.61 -35.85 3.67
CA ARG A 16 31.41 -35.86 5.12
C ARG A 16 30.18 -36.72 5.45
N THR A 17 30.38 -37.80 6.18
CA THR A 17 29.32 -38.76 6.50
C THR A 17 28.81 -38.57 7.92
N TRP A 18 27.49 -38.66 8.12
CA TRP A 18 26.79 -38.64 9.40
C TRP A 18 25.99 -39.94 9.52
N ILE A 19 26.13 -40.66 10.63
CA ILE A 19 25.42 -41.93 10.86
C ILE A 19 24.52 -41.83 12.09
N ALA A 20 23.25 -42.20 11.92
CA ALA A 20 22.26 -42.21 13.00
C ALA A 20 22.65 -43.25 14.06
N SER A 21 22.43 -42.94 15.34
CA SER A 21 22.70 -43.86 16.43
C SER A 21 21.39 -44.19 17.15
N ASP A 22 21.22 -45.46 17.51
CA ASP A 22 20.09 -45.92 18.33
C ASP A 22 20.30 -45.63 19.84
N GLY A 23 21.48 -45.12 20.22
CA GLY A 23 21.82 -44.71 21.59
C GLY A 23 21.71 -43.19 21.80
N PHE A 24 21.69 -42.76 23.07
CA PHE A 24 21.65 -41.34 23.42
C PHE A 24 22.84 -40.58 22.79
N THR A 25 22.54 -39.51 22.06
CA THR A 25 23.54 -38.63 21.45
C THR A 25 23.06 -37.19 21.50
N THR A 26 23.99 -36.26 21.67
CA THR A 26 23.71 -34.81 21.65
C THR A 26 23.56 -34.27 20.22
N GLU A 27 23.95 -35.04 19.21
CA GLU A 27 23.88 -34.65 17.80
C GLU A 27 22.55 -35.11 17.18
N ARG A 28 21.79 -34.18 16.62
CA ARG A 28 20.41 -34.41 16.18
C ARG A 28 20.35 -34.58 14.64
N MET A 29 20.36 -35.83 14.18
CA MET A 29 20.33 -36.16 12.74
C MET A 29 18.98 -35.91 12.06
N HIS A 30 17.89 -36.02 12.82
CA HIS A 30 16.51 -35.98 12.31
C HIS A 30 15.85 -34.61 12.50
N GLU A 31 16.63 -33.57 12.84
CA GLU A 31 16.13 -32.20 12.88
C GLU A 31 15.93 -31.63 11.47
N GLY A 32 15.04 -30.64 11.34
CA GLY A 32 14.82 -29.93 10.07
C GLY A 32 14.03 -30.71 9.01
N GLY A 33 13.25 -31.74 9.42
CA GLY A 33 12.36 -32.47 8.52
C GLY A 33 12.98 -33.71 7.87
N VAL A 34 14.10 -34.22 8.38
CA VAL A 34 14.72 -35.48 7.92
C VAL A 34 14.06 -36.67 8.61
N SER A 35 13.52 -37.61 7.84
CA SER A 35 12.82 -38.81 8.31
C SER A 35 13.69 -39.68 9.24
N GLU A 36 13.06 -40.28 10.26
CA GLU A 36 13.69 -41.27 11.15
C GLU A 36 14.19 -42.53 10.41
N ARG A 37 13.69 -42.75 9.20
CA ARG A 37 14.14 -43.85 8.32
C ARG A 37 15.53 -43.61 7.72
N VAL A 38 16.02 -42.37 7.71
CA VAL A 38 17.36 -42.03 7.22
C VAL A 38 18.39 -42.44 8.27
N ARG A 39 19.27 -43.39 7.93
CA ARG A 39 20.32 -43.90 8.83
C ARG A 39 21.71 -43.38 8.51
N LYS A 40 21.93 -42.86 7.29
CA LYS A 40 23.20 -42.25 6.88
C LYS A 40 22.95 -41.02 6.01
N THR A 41 23.66 -39.93 6.26
CA THR A 41 23.69 -38.74 5.40
C THR A 41 25.13 -38.50 4.95
N VAL A 42 25.35 -38.26 3.66
CA VAL A 42 26.66 -37.93 3.08
C VAL A 42 26.57 -36.54 2.47
N MET A 43 27.36 -35.60 3.00
CA MET A 43 27.48 -34.25 2.46
C MET A 43 28.80 -34.13 1.72
N HIS A 44 28.76 -33.89 0.41
CA HIS A 44 29.96 -33.72 -0.40
C HIS A 44 30.38 -32.25 -0.36
N TYR A 45 31.58 -31.98 0.15
CA TYR A 45 32.15 -30.63 0.21
C TYR A 45 33.17 -30.42 -0.91
N GLU A 46 33.15 -29.24 -1.50
CA GLU A 46 34.24 -28.75 -2.34
C GLU A 46 34.71 -27.42 -1.75
N ARG A 47 35.91 -27.41 -1.13
CA ARG A 47 36.56 -26.22 -0.56
C ARG A 47 35.62 -25.45 0.38
N GLY A 48 35.08 -26.16 1.37
CA GLY A 48 34.18 -25.61 2.38
C GLY A 48 32.73 -25.40 1.95
N THR A 49 32.38 -25.60 0.67
CA THR A 49 30.99 -25.47 0.19
C THR A 49 30.36 -26.84 -0.03
N VAL A 50 29.16 -27.07 0.53
CA VAL A 50 28.38 -28.28 0.25
C VAL A 50 27.92 -28.25 -1.20
N ARG A 51 28.25 -29.29 -1.96
CA ARG A 51 27.86 -29.49 -3.36
C ARG A 51 26.68 -30.43 -3.52
N GLN A 52 26.58 -31.42 -2.65
CA GLN A 52 25.54 -32.45 -2.72
C GLN A 52 25.28 -33.01 -1.33
N VAL A 53 24.03 -33.40 -1.06
CA VAL A 53 23.66 -34.11 0.17
C VAL A 53 22.86 -35.35 -0.23
N GLU A 54 23.32 -36.51 0.20
CA GLU A 54 22.70 -37.80 -0.08
C GLU A 54 22.25 -38.45 1.23
N HIS A 55 21.06 -39.04 1.24
CA HIS A 55 20.48 -39.70 2.40
C HIS A 55 20.25 -41.17 2.10
N PHE A 56 20.52 -42.05 3.07
CA PHE A 56 20.41 -43.49 2.91
C PHE A 56 19.68 -44.11 4.11
N ASN A 57 18.90 -45.17 3.85
CA ASN A 57 18.26 -45.97 4.90
C ASN A 57 19.24 -46.96 5.55
N GLY A 58 18.73 -47.78 6.48
CA GLY A 58 19.53 -48.80 7.18
C GLY A 58 20.11 -49.89 6.28
N ASP A 59 19.51 -50.10 5.10
CA ASP A 59 19.95 -51.09 4.10
C ASP A 59 20.99 -50.50 3.12
N GLY A 60 21.36 -49.22 3.29
CA GLY A 60 22.29 -48.52 2.41
C GLY A 60 21.68 -48.07 1.08
N GLN A 61 20.35 -48.11 0.92
CA GLN A 61 19.65 -47.59 -0.25
C GLN A 61 19.47 -46.08 -0.13
N ARG A 62 19.71 -45.33 -1.22
CA ARG A 62 19.44 -43.88 -1.28
C ARG A 62 17.95 -43.64 -1.10
N VAL A 63 17.59 -42.69 -0.24
CA VAL A 63 16.20 -42.34 0.09
C VAL A 63 15.95 -40.84 0.00
N VAL A 64 14.69 -40.48 -0.17
CA VAL A 64 14.19 -39.11 -0.08
C VAL A 64 14.27 -38.66 1.40
N PRO A 65 14.84 -37.48 1.71
CA PRO A 65 15.09 -37.09 3.09
C PRO A 65 13.82 -36.94 3.92
N SER A 66 12.75 -36.35 3.39
CA SER A 66 11.56 -36.05 4.22
C SER A 66 10.70 -37.29 4.49
N THR A 67 10.66 -38.25 3.57
CA THR A 67 9.79 -39.44 3.67
C THR A 67 10.56 -40.70 4.07
N GLY A 68 11.84 -40.79 3.72
CA GLY A 68 12.65 -42.00 3.83
C GLY A 68 12.26 -43.09 2.81
N GLU A 69 11.47 -42.75 1.79
CA GLU A 69 11.15 -43.66 0.69
C GLU A 69 12.32 -43.78 -0.29
N PRO A 70 12.41 -44.89 -1.07
CA PRO A 70 13.43 -45.04 -2.11
C PRO A 70 13.58 -43.81 -2.99
N TYR A 71 14.81 -43.34 -3.15
CA TYR A 71 15.08 -42.20 -4.02
C TYR A 71 14.71 -42.58 -5.47
N PRO A 72 13.90 -41.77 -6.18
CA PRO A 72 13.48 -42.09 -7.53
C PRO A 72 14.66 -42.38 -8.46
N THR A 73 14.47 -43.36 -9.35
CA THR A 73 15.49 -43.66 -10.36
C THR A 73 15.53 -42.54 -11.38
N ARG A 74 16.67 -41.84 -11.46
CA ARG A 74 16.91 -40.79 -12.47
C ARG A 74 16.78 -41.38 -13.88
N PRO A 75 15.92 -40.82 -14.75
CA PRO A 75 15.84 -41.24 -16.14
C PRO A 75 17.20 -41.14 -16.83
N ALA A 76 17.58 -42.18 -17.59
CA ALA A 76 18.93 -42.36 -18.10
C ALA A 76 19.41 -41.26 -19.06
N HIS A 77 18.47 -40.58 -19.74
CA HIS A 77 18.78 -39.49 -20.67
C HIS A 77 18.99 -38.13 -19.99
N LEU A 78 18.74 -38.01 -18.68
CA LEU A 78 19.02 -36.78 -17.95
C LEU A 78 20.53 -36.61 -17.70
N PRO A 79 21.01 -35.39 -17.44
CA PRO A 79 22.38 -35.16 -16.98
C PRO A 79 22.69 -35.88 -15.66
N GLU A 80 23.91 -36.37 -15.49
CA GLU A 80 24.34 -37.11 -14.28
C GLU A 80 24.23 -36.26 -12.99
N ASP A 81 24.39 -34.96 -13.13
CA ASP A 81 24.30 -33.95 -12.07
C ASP A 81 22.87 -33.39 -11.86
N ALA A 82 21.84 -34.00 -12.47
CA ALA A 82 20.45 -33.63 -12.21
C ALA A 82 19.98 -34.21 -10.86
N GLU A 83 19.44 -33.35 -10.00
CA GLU A 83 18.98 -33.68 -8.65
C GLU A 83 17.46 -33.52 -8.53
N LEU A 84 16.82 -34.38 -7.74
CA LEU A 84 15.39 -34.28 -7.48
C LEU A 84 15.09 -33.12 -6.50
N ARG A 85 14.25 -32.19 -6.95
CA ARG A 85 13.54 -31.20 -6.14
C ARG A 85 12.28 -31.86 -5.59
N GLU A 86 12.40 -32.39 -4.37
CA GLU A 86 11.31 -33.09 -3.69
C GLU A 86 10.05 -32.22 -3.55
N ASP A 87 10.23 -30.94 -3.22
CA ASP A 87 9.16 -29.95 -3.06
C ASP A 87 8.29 -29.75 -4.31
N LEU A 88 8.88 -29.98 -5.48
CA LEU A 88 8.22 -29.83 -6.78
C LEU A 88 7.99 -31.16 -7.51
N ASN A 89 8.51 -32.25 -6.96
CA ASN A 89 8.60 -33.55 -7.60
C ASN A 89 9.19 -33.47 -9.03
N GLN A 90 10.34 -32.79 -9.17
CA GLN A 90 10.97 -32.48 -10.46
C GLN A 90 12.47 -32.76 -10.42
N TRP A 91 13.04 -33.25 -11.52
CA TRP A 91 14.50 -33.24 -11.69
C TRP A 91 14.94 -31.83 -12.08
N ALA A 92 16.06 -31.37 -11.52
CA ALA A 92 16.61 -30.05 -11.80
C ALA A 92 18.10 -30.13 -12.07
N LYS A 93 18.56 -29.38 -13.07
CA LYS A 93 19.96 -29.05 -13.28
C LYS A 93 20.11 -27.55 -13.17
N VAL A 94 20.70 -27.11 -12.07
CA VAL A 94 20.90 -25.69 -11.75
C VAL A 94 22.39 -25.43 -11.65
N THR A 95 22.87 -24.48 -12.45
CA THR A 95 24.24 -23.98 -12.32
C THR A 95 24.22 -22.72 -11.45
N LEU A 96 25.15 -22.61 -10.51
CA LEU A 96 25.23 -21.49 -9.57
C LEU A 96 26.55 -20.72 -9.76
N ASN A 97 26.51 -19.39 -9.62
CA ASN A 97 27.70 -18.54 -9.57
C ASN A 97 28.40 -18.63 -8.19
N ALA A 98 29.46 -17.85 -8.00
CA ALA A 98 30.21 -17.79 -6.73
C ALA A 98 29.36 -17.32 -5.53
N ASN A 99 28.29 -16.56 -5.79
CA ASN A 99 27.35 -16.07 -4.77
C ASN A 99 26.20 -17.05 -4.51
N ARG A 100 26.23 -18.25 -5.10
CA ARG A 100 25.17 -19.27 -5.03
C ARG A 100 23.85 -18.83 -5.67
N GLU A 101 23.92 -17.92 -6.64
CA GLU A 101 22.78 -17.49 -7.45
C GLU A 101 22.77 -18.27 -8.77
N ARG A 102 21.59 -18.49 -9.37
CA ARG A 102 21.49 -19.17 -10.67
C ARG A 102 22.29 -18.44 -11.74
N HIS A 103 23.08 -19.17 -12.52
CA HIS A 103 23.89 -18.61 -13.59
C HIS A 103 24.10 -19.63 -14.70
N GLY A 104 24.02 -19.21 -15.96
CA GLY A 104 24.03 -20.09 -17.12
C GLY A 104 22.71 -20.83 -17.30
N LEU A 105 22.75 -21.92 -18.06
CA LEU A 105 21.55 -22.67 -18.43
C LEU A 105 21.05 -23.55 -17.28
N THR A 106 19.79 -23.34 -16.93
CA THR A 106 19.06 -24.12 -15.94
C THR A 106 17.92 -24.89 -16.60
N ARG A 107 17.69 -26.14 -16.19
CA ARG A 107 16.68 -27.04 -16.75
C ARG A 107 15.91 -27.78 -15.68
N PHE A 108 14.62 -27.97 -15.91
CA PHE A 108 13.72 -28.72 -15.04
C PHE A 108 12.94 -29.77 -15.85
N TRP A 109 12.80 -30.96 -15.30
CA TRP A 109 12.07 -32.09 -15.90
C TRP A 109 11.09 -32.68 -14.89
N ASP A 110 10.02 -33.30 -15.37
CA ASP A 110 9.18 -34.12 -14.52
C ASP A 110 9.90 -35.40 -14.10
N VAL A 111 9.29 -36.19 -13.20
CA VAL A 111 9.89 -37.43 -12.69
C VAL A 111 10.17 -38.48 -13.76
N GLN A 112 9.47 -38.44 -14.91
CA GLN A 112 9.68 -39.29 -16.06
C GLN A 112 10.81 -38.79 -16.98
N GLY A 113 11.32 -37.58 -16.73
CA GLY A 113 12.42 -36.96 -17.47
C GLY A 113 11.97 -36.17 -18.70
N GLN A 114 10.69 -35.82 -18.82
CA GLN A 114 10.22 -34.90 -19.85
C GLN A 114 10.55 -33.46 -19.43
N LEU A 115 11.14 -32.69 -20.36
CA LEU A 115 11.53 -31.30 -20.08
C LEU A 115 10.29 -30.45 -19.83
N LEU A 116 10.23 -29.82 -18.65
CA LEU A 116 9.17 -28.91 -18.26
C LEU A 116 9.50 -27.49 -18.69
N TRP A 117 10.70 -27.00 -18.36
CA TRP A 117 11.18 -25.70 -18.78
C TRP A 117 12.71 -25.59 -18.70
N GLU A 118 13.26 -24.67 -19.48
CA GLU A 118 14.67 -24.27 -19.42
C GLU A 118 14.82 -22.77 -19.59
N ALA A 119 15.82 -22.19 -18.93
CA ALA A 119 16.12 -20.78 -19.04
C ALA A 119 17.59 -20.50 -18.78
N GLU A 120 18.12 -19.50 -19.48
CA GLU A 120 19.42 -18.90 -19.18
C GLU A 120 19.29 -17.89 -18.05
N PHE A 121 20.26 -17.90 -17.14
CA PHE A 121 20.35 -16.98 -16.02
C PHE A 121 21.67 -16.22 -16.02
N ASP A 122 21.63 -14.97 -15.60
CA ASP A 122 22.80 -14.19 -15.22
C ASP A 122 22.58 -13.59 -13.83
N ASN A 123 23.49 -13.89 -12.90
CA ASN A 123 23.47 -13.46 -11.50
C ASN A 123 22.08 -13.52 -10.85
N GLY A 124 21.47 -14.71 -10.90
CA GLY A 124 20.18 -15.00 -10.28
C GLY A 124 18.95 -14.60 -11.09
N ARG A 125 19.11 -13.79 -12.14
CA ARG A 125 17.99 -13.28 -12.97
C ARG A 125 17.93 -14.00 -14.31
N ARG A 126 16.73 -14.25 -14.83
CA ARG A 126 16.59 -14.81 -16.18
C ARG A 126 17.14 -13.82 -17.20
N HIS A 127 18.06 -14.27 -18.02
CA HIS A 127 18.74 -13.45 -19.02
C HIS A 127 19.17 -14.35 -20.18
N GLY A 128 18.64 -14.10 -21.38
CA GLY A 128 18.89 -14.90 -22.57
C GLY A 128 17.69 -15.78 -22.95
N ARG A 129 17.95 -16.99 -23.44
CA ARG A 129 16.93 -17.91 -23.96
C ARG A 129 16.02 -18.45 -22.86
N TYR A 130 14.74 -18.58 -23.17
CA TYR A 130 13.73 -19.23 -22.34
C TYR A 130 12.88 -20.20 -23.18
N TRP A 131 12.51 -21.33 -22.58
CA TRP A 131 11.57 -22.30 -23.16
C TRP A 131 10.75 -22.96 -22.05
N SER A 132 9.47 -23.21 -22.27
CA SER A 132 8.61 -23.96 -21.34
C SER A 132 7.51 -24.74 -22.05
N ARG A 133 7.04 -25.81 -21.39
CA ARG A 133 5.69 -26.34 -21.62
C ARG A 133 4.65 -25.32 -21.18
N ALA A 134 3.58 -25.21 -21.95
CA ALA A 134 2.53 -24.21 -21.78
C ALA A 134 1.14 -24.75 -22.13
N GLU A 135 0.92 -26.05 -21.91
CA GLU A 135 -0.40 -26.67 -22.04
C GLU A 135 -1.41 -25.92 -21.15
N ASP A 136 -2.62 -25.69 -21.67
CA ASP A 136 -3.73 -24.97 -21.03
C ASP A 136 -3.43 -23.52 -20.58
N THR A 137 -2.28 -22.97 -20.96
CA THR A 137 -1.84 -21.62 -20.59
C THR A 137 -2.42 -20.54 -21.51
N TYR A 138 -2.53 -20.86 -22.80
CA TYR A 138 -2.88 -19.92 -23.85
C TYR A 138 -4.28 -20.18 -24.41
N ALA A 139 -4.95 -19.12 -24.86
CA ALA A 139 -6.32 -19.18 -25.37
C ALA A 139 -6.46 -20.06 -26.62
N ASP A 140 -5.39 -20.19 -27.41
CA ASP A 140 -5.32 -21.16 -28.50
C ASP A 140 -4.90 -22.52 -27.93
N PHE A 141 -5.85 -23.44 -27.85
CA PHE A 141 -5.67 -24.80 -27.32
C PHE A 141 -4.59 -25.61 -28.05
N ARG A 142 -4.18 -25.19 -29.27
CA ARG A 142 -3.11 -25.85 -30.01
C ARG A 142 -1.74 -25.57 -29.42
N VAL A 143 -1.59 -24.57 -28.55
CA VAL A 143 -0.30 -24.21 -27.96
C VAL A 143 0.07 -25.21 -26.85
N HIS A 144 1.22 -25.85 -27.02
CA HIS A 144 1.81 -26.76 -26.03
C HIS A 144 3.13 -26.23 -25.46
N PHE A 145 3.80 -25.32 -26.19
CA PHE A 145 5.11 -24.80 -25.79
C PHE A 145 5.21 -23.30 -26.05
N GLU A 146 6.07 -22.66 -25.28
CA GLU A 146 6.50 -21.28 -25.50
C GLU A 146 8.03 -21.21 -25.56
N GLU A 147 8.54 -20.30 -26.38
CA GLU A 147 9.94 -19.90 -26.35
C GLU A 147 10.10 -18.41 -26.59
N GLY A 148 11.16 -17.84 -26.04
CA GLY A 148 11.47 -16.44 -26.23
C GLY A 148 12.74 -16.05 -25.52
N ARG A 149 12.87 -14.75 -25.24
CA ARG A 149 14.00 -14.20 -24.51
C ARG A 149 13.54 -13.43 -23.28
N ALA A 150 14.43 -13.38 -22.30
CA ALA A 150 14.29 -12.54 -21.13
C ALA A 150 15.55 -11.70 -20.92
N GLU A 151 15.39 -10.54 -20.30
CA GLU A 151 16.47 -9.68 -19.86
C GLU A 151 16.14 -9.18 -18.45
N GLY A 152 16.90 -9.65 -17.45
CA GLY A 152 16.68 -9.25 -16.05
C GLY A 152 15.31 -9.68 -15.53
N ASP A 153 14.89 -10.91 -15.83
CA ASP A 153 13.57 -11.50 -15.56
C ASP A 153 12.39 -11.04 -16.43
N PHE A 154 12.57 -10.00 -17.24
CA PHE A 154 11.50 -9.46 -18.07
C PHE A 154 11.51 -10.04 -19.48
N ALA A 155 10.34 -10.49 -19.95
CA ALA A 155 10.18 -11.06 -21.29
C ALA A 155 10.38 -9.99 -22.36
N CYS A 156 11.28 -10.23 -23.31
CA CYS A 156 11.61 -9.27 -24.34
C CYS A 156 11.77 -9.93 -25.71
N ASP A 157 11.87 -9.09 -26.73
CA ASP A 157 11.95 -9.48 -28.13
C ASP A 157 10.82 -10.44 -28.52
N GLU A 158 11.10 -11.30 -29.47
CA GLU A 158 10.11 -12.17 -30.08
C GLU A 158 9.88 -13.43 -29.25
N TRP A 159 8.61 -13.73 -29.01
CA TRP A 159 8.11 -14.92 -28.38
C TRP A 159 7.31 -15.74 -29.38
N SER A 160 7.58 -17.05 -29.40
CA SER A 160 6.88 -18.02 -30.26
C SER A 160 6.09 -18.99 -29.40
N LEU A 161 4.80 -19.09 -29.67
CA LEU A 161 3.91 -20.10 -29.12
C LEU A 161 3.75 -21.20 -30.15
N MET A 162 4.00 -22.45 -29.73
CA MET A 162 4.14 -23.58 -30.63
C MET A 162 3.20 -24.72 -30.26
N ASP A 163 2.84 -25.52 -31.26
CA ASP A 163 2.03 -26.72 -31.08
C ASP A 163 2.83 -27.94 -30.62
N ALA A 164 2.14 -29.06 -30.42
CA ALA A 164 2.74 -30.33 -30.02
C ALA A 164 3.83 -30.83 -31.00
N GLN A 165 3.81 -30.40 -32.27
CA GLN A 165 4.78 -30.74 -33.31
C GLN A 165 5.89 -29.69 -33.43
N ARG A 166 5.95 -28.70 -32.53
CA ARG A 166 6.89 -27.55 -32.55
C ARG A 166 6.68 -26.60 -33.73
N ALA A 167 5.53 -26.64 -34.40
CA ALA A 167 5.19 -25.63 -35.40
C ALA A 167 4.71 -24.35 -34.69
N VAL A 168 5.14 -23.19 -35.19
CA VAL A 168 4.75 -21.89 -34.61
C VAL A 168 3.28 -21.62 -34.92
N VAL A 169 2.48 -21.44 -33.86
CA VAL A 169 1.07 -21.07 -33.92
C VAL A 169 0.93 -19.55 -33.87
N ILE A 170 1.64 -18.91 -32.94
CA ILE A 170 1.63 -17.45 -32.74
C ILE A 170 3.05 -16.95 -32.54
N LYS A 171 3.34 -15.79 -33.13
CA LYS A 171 4.59 -15.06 -32.93
C LYS A 171 4.26 -13.67 -32.42
N ARG A 172 4.98 -13.19 -31.40
CA ARG A 172 4.70 -11.89 -30.76
C ARG A 172 5.99 -11.17 -30.38
N ASP A 173 6.18 -9.94 -30.85
CA ASP A 173 7.24 -9.06 -30.34
C ASP A 173 6.77 -8.41 -29.04
N LEU A 174 7.42 -8.73 -27.92
CA LEU A 174 7.16 -8.14 -26.60
C LEU A 174 7.99 -6.88 -26.35
N GLY A 175 8.73 -6.41 -27.35
CA GLY A 175 9.51 -5.19 -27.32
C GLY A 175 10.73 -5.31 -26.42
N ARG A 176 11.27 -4.18 -26.00
CA ARG A 176 12.44 -4.13 -25.11
C ARG A 176 12.02 -4.42 -23.67
N ALA A 177 12.88 -5.12 -22.94
CA ALA A 177 12.78 -5.14 -21.49
C ALA A 177 12.93 -3.70 -20.95
N MET A 178 12.21 -3.40 -19.87
CA MET A 178 12.33 -2.13 -19.16
C MET A 178 12.48 -2.48 -17.69
N ASP A 179 13.63 -2.15 -17.13
CA ASP A 179 13.89 -2.38 -15.71
C ASP A 179 13.14 -1.38 -14.82
N GLU A 180 13.22 -1.61 -13.51
CA GLU A 180 12.54 -0.81 -12.51
C GLU A 180 12.90 0.68 -12.60
N GLN A 181 14.19 0.99 -12.77
CA GLN A 181 14.67 2.37 -12.80
C GLN A 181 14.20 3.11 -14.07
N THR A 182 14.22 2.42 -15.21
CA THR A 182 13.77 2.96 -16.48
C THR A 182 12.27 3.25 -16.43
N LEU A 183 11.47 2.30 -15.96
CA LEU A 183 10.02 2.46 -15.93
C LEU A 183 9.57 3.46 -14.86
N ALA A 184 10.22 3.50 -13.68
CA ALA A 184 9.93 4.48 -12.63
C ALA A 184 10.11 5.95 -13.09
N ARG A 185 11.01 6.18 -14.05
CA ARG A 185 11.28 7.50 -14.66
C ARG A 185 10.36 7.83 -15.84
N SER A 186 9.52 6.89 -16.28
CA SER A 186 8.64 7.11 -17.42
C SER A 186 7.62 8.22 -17.12
N PRO A 187 7.37 9.14 -18.07
CA PRO A 187 6.33 10.15 -17.95
C PRO A 187 4.92 9.58 -17.82
N VAL A 188 4.70 8.29 -18.13
CA VAL A 188 3.40 7.63 -18.01
C VAL A 188 2.85 7.61 -16.57
N PHE A 189 3.76 7.63 -15.59
CA PHE A 189 3.43 7.67 -14.17
C PHE A 189 3.40 9.08 -13.61
N SER A 190 3.57 10.11 -14.44
CA SER A 190 3.48 11.50 -13.98
C SER A 190 2.08 11.82 -13.45
N ASN A 191 2.06 12.57 -12.35
CA ASN A 191 0.82 13.11 -11.76
C ASN A 191 0.34 14.37 -12.51
N LEU A 192 1.11 14.87 -13.48
CA LEU A 192 0.74 16.04 -14.27
C LEU A 192 -0.42 15.72 -15.22
N PRO A 193 -1.42 16.62 -15.33
CA PRO A 193 -2.52 16.42 -16.26
C PRO A 193 -2.02 16.49 -17.70
N ARG A 194 -2.56 15.61 -18.54
CA ARG A 194 -2.33 15.61 -20.00
C ARG A 194 -3.63 15.25 -20.71
N SER A 195 -3.82 15.79 -21.92
CA SER A 195 -4.96 15.44 -22.75
C SER A 195 -4.87 13.99 -23.23
N ALA A 196 -6.01 13.41 -23.61
CA ALA A 196 -6.04 12.08 -24.24
C ALA A 196 -5.08 12.02 -25.45
N GLU A 197 -5.04 13.08 -26.26
CA GLU A 197 -4.15 13.16 -27.43
C GLU A 197 -2.66 13.16 -27.04
N GLY A 198 -2.29 13.90 -25.99
CA GLY A 198 -0.91 13.90 -25.51
C GLY A 198 -0.47 12.53 -24.95
N TRP A 199 -1.40 11.74 -24.41
CA TRP A 199 -1.12 10.35 -24.02
C TRP A 199 -1.02 9.41 -25.23
N ARG A 200 -1.83 9.62 -26.28
CA ARG A 200 -1.73 8.86 -27.53
C ARG A 200 -0.41 9.10 -28.24
N GLU A 201 0.05 10.34 -28.32
CA GLU A 201 1.37 10.63 -28.92
C GLU A 201 2.51 9.99 -28.11
N LEU A 202 2.46 10.02 -26.77
CA LEU A 202 3.44 9.28 -25.95
C LEU A 202 3.38 7.77 -26.24
N ALA A 203 2.19 7.19 -26.36
CA ALA A 203 2.02 5.78 -26.66
C ALA A 203 2.60 5.42 -28.04
N LYS A 204 2.39 6.28 -29.03
CA LYS A 204 2.90 6.13 -30.40
C LYS A 204 4.42 6.24 -30.46
N GLU A 205 5.01 7.21 -29.79
CA GLU A 205 6.47 7.34 -29.63
C GLU A 205 7.07 6.11 -28.95
N ALA A 206 6.48 5.68 -27.83
CA ALA A 206 6.89 4.48 -27.12
C ALA A 206 6.80 3.23 -28.00
N ARG A 207 5.74 3.10 -28.80
CA ARG A 207 5.58 2.00 -29.74
C ARG A 207 6.62 2.02 -30.86
N ALA A 208 6.95 3.18 -31.43
CA ALA A 208 7.99 3.31 -32.44
C ALA A 208 9.37 2.87 -31.92
N ASP A 209 9.64 3.10 -30.63
CA ASP A 209 10.89 2.70 -29.97
C ASP A 209 10.89 1.26 -29.42
N ARG A 210 9.84 0.48 -29.68
CA ARG A 210 9.61 -0.86 -29.09
C ARG A 210 9.51 -0.86 -27.55
N ARG A 211 9.13 0.26 -26.93
CA ARG A 211 8.80 0.39 -25.49
C ARG A 211 7.33 0.06 -25.23
N TYR A 212 6.90 -1.16 -25.59
CA TYR A 212 5.47 -1.53 -25.59
C TYR A 212 4.79 -1.50 -24.22
N ARG A 213 5.53 -1.79 -23.14
CA ARG A 213 5.07 -1.66 -21.75
C ARG A 213 4.55 -0.24 -21.48
N GLU A 214 5.38 0.74 -21.80
CA GLU A 214 5.04 2.16 -21.66
C GLU A 214 3.94 2.58 -22.64
N ALA A 215 3.95 2.05 -23.86
CA ALA A 215 2.91 2.33 -24.85
C ALA A 215 1.51 1.89 -24.38
N LEU A 216 1.38 0.68 -23.81
CA LEU A 216 0.11 0.18 -23.27
C LEU A 216 -0.35 0.99 -22.05
N LEU A 217 0.57 1.32 -21.14
CA LEU A 217 0.25 2.14 -19.97
C LEU A 217 -0.18 3.56 -20.39
N ALA A 218 0.47 4.16 -21.39
CA ALA A 218 0.09 5.46 -21.93
C ALA A 218 -1.26 5.40 -22.66
N THR A 219 -1.53 4.30 -23.38
CA THR A 219 -2.83 4.06 -23.99
C THR A 219 -3.92 3.94 -22.93
N ALA A 220 -3.67 3.28 -21.80
CA ALA A 220 -4.60 3.22 -20.68
C ALA A 220 -4.93 4.61 -20.11
N ARG A 221 -3.92 5.47 -19.92
CA ARG A 221 -4.12 6.88 -19.53
C ARG A 221 -4.97 7.66 -20.54
N ALA A 222 -4.71 7.45 -21.84
CA ALA A 222 -5.49 8.07 -22.91
C ALA A 222 -6.96 7.63 -22.87
N CYS A 223 -7.21 6.32 -22.77
CA CYS A 223 -8.53 5.70 -22.71
C CYS A 223 -9.33 6.19 -21.50
N ALA A 224 -8.70 6.32 -20.34
CA ALA A 224 -9.32 6.87 -19.15
C ALA A 224 -9.76 8.33 -19.34
N THR A 225 -8.93 9.13 -20.02
CA THR A 225 -9.22 10.55 -20.27
C THR A 225 -10.32 10.73 -21.33
N SER A 226 -10.37 9.87 -22.36
CA SER A 226 -11.38 9.94 -23.42
C SER A 226 -12.63 9.09 -23.19
N LEU A 227 -12.65 8.27 -22.13
CA LEU A 227 -13.68 7.27 -21.84
C LEU A 227 -13.93 6.30 -23.01
N ASP A 228 -12.88 5.99 -23.77
CA ASP A 228 -12.91 5.06 -24.90
C ASP A 228 -11.87 3.98 -24.69
N ILE A 229 -12.32 2.75 -24.47
CA ILE A 229 -11.45 1.62 -24.12
C ILE A 229 -10.94 0.82 -25.32
N GLN A 230 -11.50 1.04 -26.52
CA GLN A 230 -11.18 0.22 -27.69
C GLN A 230 -9.68 0.24 -28.05
N PRO A 231 -8.98 1.39 -28.01
CA PRO A 231 -7.55 1.42 -28.32
C PRO A 231 -6.72 0.55 -27.37
N LEU A 232 -7.07 0.48 -26.09
CA LEU A 232 -6.37 -0.37 -25.13
C LEU A 232 -6.64 -1.85 -25.39
N LYS A 233 -7.90 -2.23 -25.69
CA LYS A 233 -8.24 -3.62 -26.04
C LYS A 233 -7.48 -4.10 -27.26
N GLN A 234 -7.46 -3.28 -28.32
CA GLN A 234 -6.69 -3.55 -29.54
C GLN A 234 -5.19 -3.66 -29.24
N GLY A 235 -4.64 -2.71 -28.47
CA GLY A 235 -3.23 -2.74 -28.08
C GLY A 235 -2.85 -4.00 -27.30
N LEU A 236 -3.68 -4.44 -26.36
CA LEU A 236 -3.46 -5.68 -25.62
C LEU A 236 -3.47 -6.89 -26.56
N GLU A 237 -4.51 -7.01 -27.41
CA GLU A 237 -4.63 -8.10 -28.39
C GLU A 237 -3.44 -8.15 -29.36
N GLU A 238 -2.87 -7.01 -29.75
CA GLU A 238 -1.74 -6.88 -30.67
C GLU A 238 -0.36 -7.07 -30.04
N LEU A 239 -0.19 -6.73 -28.75
CA LEU A 239 1.13 -6.64 -28.13
C LEU A 239 1.39 -7.68 -27.03
N THR A 240 0.37 -8.25 -26.40
CA THR A 240 0.56 -9.20 -25.27
C THR A 240 0.39 -10.65 -25.68
N LEU A 241 0.85 -11.60 -24.86
CA LEU A 241 0.57 -13.02 -25.12
C LEU A 241 -0.91 -13.35 -24.83
N PRO A 242 -1.60 -14.15 -25.67
CA PRO A 242 -3.04 -14.40 -25.54
C PRO A 242 -3.34 -15.54 -24.56
N ARG A 243 -3.30 -15.27 -23.25
CA ARG A 243 -3.58 -16.26 -22.20
C ARG A 243 -5.06 -16.63 -22.10
N THR A 244 -5.35 -17.81 -21.54
CA THR A 244 -6.69 -18.13 -21.04
C THR A 244 -7.07 -17.18 -19.90
N GLN A 245 -8.37 -17.04 -19.60
CA GLN A 245 -8.83 -16.17 -18.52
C GLN A 245 -8.24 -16.57 -17.16
N ASP A 246 -8.23 -17.87 -16.85
CA ASP A 246 -7.70 -18.38 -15.58
C ASP A 246 -6.20 -18.16 -15.47
N SER A 247 -5.44 -18.42 -16.55
CA SER A 247 -4.00 -18.18 -16.57
C SER A 247 -3.64 -16.69 -16.47
N ALA A 248 -4.38 -15.83 -17.18
CA ALA A 248 -4.21 -14.39 -17.10
C ALA A 248 -4.47 -13.86 -15.69
N SER A 249 -5.53 -14.36 -15.04
CA SER A 249 -5.87 -14.03 -13.66
C SER A 249 -4.77 -14.48 -12.69
N GLN A 250 -4.29 -15.72 -12.80
CA GLN A 250 -3.22 -16.25 -11.95
C GLN A 250 -1.93 -15.42 -12.04
N VAL A 251 -1.51 -15.07 -13.27
CA VAL A 251 -0.32 -14.22 -13.50
C VAL A 251 -0.49 -12.85 -12.85
N ALA A 252 -1.65 -12.22 -13.02
CA ALA A 252 -1.91 -10.90 -12.44
C ALA A 252 -1.96 -10.93 -10.91
N HIS A 253 -2.61 -11.91 -10.30
CA HIS A 253 -2.71 -12.00 -8.85
C HIS A 253 -1.35 -12.29 -8.19
N SER A 254 -0.58 -13.24 -8.72
CA SER A 254 0.76 -13.55 -8.19
C SER A 254 1.68 -12.34 -8.25
N VAL A 255 1.75 -11.61 -9.37
CA VAL A 255 2.64 -10.43 -9.43
C VAL A 255 2.18 -9.30 -8.52
N VAL A 256 0.87 -9.13 -8.32
CA VAL A 256 0.35 -8.09 -7.42
C VAL A 256 0.63 -8.44 -5.96
N GLU A 257 0.55 -9.72 -5.60
CA GLU A 257 0.89 -10.22 -4.27
C GLU A 257 2.40 -10.12 -4.00
N ASP A 258 3.22 -10.60 -4.92
CA ASP A 258 4.68 -10.72 -4.74
C ASP A 258 5.43 -9.40 -5.00
N ALA A 259 4.90 -8.56 -5.90
CA ALA A 259 5.60 -7.41 -6.48
C ALA A 259 4.68 -6.21 -6.80
N GLY A 260 3.53 -6.09 -6.14
CA GLY A 260 2.59 -4.98 -6.33
C GLY A 260 3.13 -3.58 -6.00
N GLN A 261 4.32 -3.50 -5.39
CA GLN A 261 5.05 -2.27 -5.08
C GLN A 261 6.14 -1.92 -6.10
N ALA A 262 6.29 -2.71 -7.18
CA ALA A 262 7.31 -2.53 -8.21
C ALA A 262 6.69 -2.25 -9.57
N TRP A 263 7.29 -1.33 -10.34
CA TRP A 263 6.78 -0.92 -11.64
C TRP A 263 7.02 -2.00 -12.71
N ALA A 264 8.26 -2.48 -12.86
CA ALA A 264 8.65 -3.33 -13.97
C ALA A 264 7.98 -4.72 -13.97
N PRO A 265 7.86 -5.44 -12.83
CA PRO A 265 7.18 -6.74 -12.79
C PRO A 265 5.72 -6.67 -13.23
N MET A 266 4.97 -5.63 -12.80
CA MET A 266 3.57 -5.47 -13.22
C MET A 266 3.44 -5.18 -14.71
N ALA A 267 4.34 -4.38 -15.29
CA ALA A 267 4.37 -4.15 -16.75
C ALA A 267 4.76 -5.42 -17.53
N ASP A 268 5.70 -6.21 -17.01
CA ASP A 268 6.08 -7.49 -17.61
C ASP A 268 4.92 -8.50 -17.58
N ALA A 269 4.21 -8.60 -16.46
CA ALA A 269 3.01 -9.42 -16.35
C ALA A 269 1.94 -9.02 -17.38
N LEU A 270 1.77 -7.72 -17.64
CA LEU A 270 0.88 -7.23 -18.69
C LEU A 270 1.30 -7.77 -20.06
N MET A 271 2.59 -7.66 -20.42
CA MET A 271 3.12 -8.17 -21.70
C MET A 271 2.97 -9.68 -21.83
N ARG A 272 3.15 -10.42 -20.73
CA ARG A 272 2.95 -11.87 -20.68
C ARG A 272 1.49 -12.30 -20.77
N GLY A 273 0.53 -11.37 -20.90
CA GLY A 273 -0.88 -11.69 -21.01
C GLY A 273 -1.62 -11.78 -19.68
N GLY A 274 -1.07 -11.20 -18.62
CA GLY A 274 -1.76 -11.07 -17.34
C GLY A 274 -3.02 -10.22 -17.47
N GLU A 275 -3.98 -10.46 -16.59
CA GLU A 275 -5.27 -9.79 -16.62
C GLU A 275 -5.13 -8.26 -16.38
N ALA A 276 -5.29 -7.49 -17.46
CA ALA A 276 -4.96 -6.06 -17.49
C ALA A 276 -5.75 -5.22 -16.47
N ALA A 277 -7.03 -5.51 -16.23
CA ALA A 277 -7.83 -4.75 -15.26
C ALA A 277 -7.23 -4.83 -13.84
N THR A 278 -6.78 -6.02 -13.42
CA THR A 278 -6.14 -6.23 -12.12
C THR A 278 -4.81 -5.50 -12.01
N LEU A 279 -3.97 -5.58 -13.06
CA LEU A 279 -2.66 -4.90 -13.09
C LEU A 279 -2.80 -3.37 -13.10
N LEU A 280 -3.74 -2.82 -13.85
CA LEU A 280 -3.99 -1.37 -13.88
C LEU A 280 -4.55 -0.86 -12.55
N ARG A 281 -5.40 -1.64 -11.86
CA ARG A 281 -5.80 -1.32 -10.49
C ARG A 281 -4.59 -1.35 -9.54
N ALA A 282 -3.68 -2.31 -9.67
CA ALA A 282 -2.49 -2.37 -8.83
C ALA A 282 -1.57 -1.16 -9.03
N TYR A 283 -1.37 -0.72 -10.28
CA TYR A 283 -0.72 0.57 -10.56
C TYR A 283 -1.43 1.74 -9.90
N ALA A 284 -2.76 1.76 -9.92
CA ALA A 284 -3.52 2.82 -9.25
C ALA A 284 -3.23 2.87 -7.75
N VAL A 285 -3.18 1.70 -7.08
CA VAL A 285 -2.81 1.62 -5.66
C VAL A 285 -1.39 2.12 -5.40
N LEU A 286 -0.41 1.65 -6.18
CA LEU A 286 0.99 2.07 -6.05
C LEU A 286 1.15 3.58 -6.28
N LEU A 287 0.46 4.14 -7.27
CA LEU A 287 0.51 5.58 -7.58
C LEU A 287 -0.13 6.43 -6.48
N ASP A 288 -1.24 5.98 -5.90
CA ASP A 288 -1.87 6.68 -4.78
C ASP A 288 -0.97 6.68 -3.54
N GLN A 289 -0.34 5.54 -3.24
CA GLN A 289 0.63 5.40 -2.14
C GLN A 289 1.92 6.20 -2.34
N THR A 290 2.23 6.60 -3.58
CA THR A 290 3.41 7.40 -3.93
C THR A 290 3.08 8.86 -4.28
N ASP A 291 1.96 9.36 -3.78
CA ASP A 291 1.46 10.74 -3.92
C ASP A 291 1.24 11.18 -5.38
N ARG A 292 0.68 10.26 -6.19
CA ARG A 292 0.31 10.52 -7.59
C ARG A 292 -1.17 10.19 -7.87
N PRO A 293 -2.12 10.75 -7.10
CA PRO A 293 -3.52 10.34 -7.15
C PRO A 293 -4.22 10.64 -8.48
N ARG A 294 -3.78 11.63 -9.28
CA ARG A 294 -4.37 11.87 -10.61
C ARG A 294 -3.96 10.78 -11.59
N ALA A 295 -2.69 10.35 -11.52
CA ALA A 295 -2.22 9.21 -12.29
C ALA A 295 -2.95 7.93 -11.88
N ALA A 296 -3.08 7.71 -10.57
CA ALA A 296 -3.82 6.58 -10.02
C ALA A 296 -5.26 6.52 -10.55
N LEU A 297 -5.96 7.66 -10.56
CA LEU A 297 -7.34 7.74 -11.03
C LEU A 297 -7.49 7.34 -12.50
N ASP A 298 -6.57 7.77 -13.36
CA ASP A 298 -6.59 7.39 -14.78
C ASP A 298 -6.40 5.87 -14.96
N PHE A 299 -5.42 5.27 -14.28
CA PHE A 299 -5.22 3.81 -14.36
C PHE A 299 -6.42 3.02 -13.83
N LEU A 300 -7.02 3.48 -12.74
CA LEU A 300 -8.20 2.83 -12.20
C LEU A 300 -9.42 2.99 -13.13
N HIS A 301 -9.62 4.15 -13.74
CA HIS A 301 -10.66 4.33 -14.74
C HIS A 301 -10.47 3.41 -15.94
N ALA A 302 -9.23 3.25 -16.44
CA ALA A 302 -8.94 2.27 -17.48
C ALA A 302 -9.26 0.83 -17.05
N ALA A 303 -8.91 0.46 -15.81
CA ALA A 303 -9.26 -0.84 -15.23
C ALA A 303 -10.78 -1.06 -15.17
N MET A 304 -11.53 -0.06 -14.72
CA MET A 304 -13.00 -0.10 -14.65
C MET A 304 -13.66 -0.14 -16.04
N LEU A 305 -13.05 0.48 -17.05
CA LEU A 305 -13.53 0.39 -18.44
C LEU A 305 -13.27 -1.00 -19.05
N LEU A 306 -12.20 -1.68 -18.65
CA LEU A 306 -11.93 -3.06 -19.06
C LEU A 306 -12.85 -4.06 -18.38
N ALA A 307 -13.15 -3.84 -17.09
CA ALA A 307 -13.94 -4.75 -16.26
C ALA A 307 -15.08 -4.01 -15.51
N PRO A 308 -16.09 -3.50 -16.24
CA PRO A 308 -17.17 -2.66 -15.67
C PRO A 308 -18.07 -3.39 -14.66
N GLU A 309 -18.05 -4.72 -14.66
CA GLU A 309 -18.76 -5.57 -13.72
C GLU A 309 -18.14 -5.57 -12.31
N ARG A 310 -16.85 -5.18 -12.17
CA ARG A 310 -16.11 -5.25 -10.90
C ARG A 310 -16.41 -4.08 -9.99
N LYS A 311 -17.55 -4.14 -9.31
CA LYS A 311 -18.00 -3.11 -8.37
C LYS A 311 -17.01 -2.84 -7.24
N ALA A 312 -16.22 -3.81 -6.80
CA ALA A 312 -15.17 -3.64 -5.80
C ALA A 312 -14.13 -2.54 -6.15
N TYR A 313 -13.97 -2.20 -7.44
CA TYR A 313 -13.04 -1.14 -7.87
C TYR A 313 -13.49 0.26 -7.44
N LEU A 314 -14.77 0.44 -7.13
CA LEU A 314 -15.30 1.68 -6.56
C LEU A 314 -14.63 2.02 -5.22
N PHE A 315 -14.22 1.02 -4.44
CA PHE A 315 -13.55 1.27 -3.16
C PHE A 315 -12.17 1.89 -3.38
N THR A 316 -11.38 1.31 -4.28
CA THR A 316 -10.09 1.87 -4.68
C THR A 316 -10.25 3.27 -5.27
N ARG A 317 -11.32 3.51 -6.05
CA ARG A 317 -11.59 4.85 -6.63
C ARG A 317 -11.93 5.85 -5.55
N GLY A 318 -12.77 5.45 -4.60
CA GLY A 318 -13.13 6.25 -3.45
C GLY A 318 -11.91 6.74 -2.68
N LEU A 319 -10.96 5.85 -2.36
CA LEU A 319 -9.73 6.22 -1.65
C LEU A 319 -8.89 7.25 -2.41
N ILE A 320 -8.69 7.05 -3.72
CA ILE A 320 -7.98 8.01 -4.58
C ILE A 320 -8.71 9.37 -4.62
N LEU A 321 -10.04 9.35 -4.71
CA LEU A 321 -10.86 10.56 -4.75
C LEU A 321 -10.85 11.32 -3.41
N LEU A 322 -10.67 10.63 -2.27
CA LEU A 322 -10.41 11.30 -0.99
C LEU A 322 -9.11 12.11 -1.07
N ASN A 323 -8.03 11.56 -1.66
CA ASN A 323 -6.76 12.29 -1.85
C ASN A 323 -6.84 13.44 -2.87
N LEU A 324 -7.91 13.49 -3.67
CA LEU A 324 -8.20 14.57 -4.61
C LEU A 324 -9.27 15.56 -4.10
N GLY A 325 -9.86 15.31 -2.93
CA GLY A 325 -10.95 16.11 -2.36
C GLY A 325 -12.22 16.16 -3.20
N VAL A 326 -12.57 15.06 -3.86
CA VAL A 326 -13.77 14.94 -4.70
C VAL A 326 -14.89 14.24 -3.93
N ALA A 327 -15.29 14.85 -2.81
CA ALA A 327 -16.20 14.26 -1.82
C ALA A 327 -17.51 13.70 -2.41
N ASP A 328 -18.17 14.47 -3.28
CA ASP A 328 -19.46 14.07 -3.88
C ASP A 328 -19.36 12.76 -4.68
N GLN A 329 -18.23 12.55 -5.35
CA GLN A 329 -18.02 11.32 -6.12
C GLN A 329 -17.68 10.14 -5.20
N VAL A 330 -16.97 10.36 -4.09
CA VAL A 330 -16.74 9.33 -3.06
C VAL A 330 -18.05 8.84 -2.48
N GLN A 331 -19.00 9.76 -2.22
CA GLN A 331 -20.31 9.41 -1.70
C GLN A 331 -21.10 8.53 -2.69
N LYS A 332 -21.09 8.88 -3.99
CA LYS A 332 -21.69 8.06 -5.05
C LYS A 332 -21.03 6.68 -5.18
N ASP A 333 -19.72 6.61 -4.99
CA ASP A 333 -18.98 5.35 -5.04
C ASP A 333 -19.35 4.44 -3.86
N ALA A 334 -19.50 5.01 -2.66
CA ALA A 334 -20.00 4.30 -1.49
C ALA A 334 -21.43 3.77 -1.72
N GLU A 335 -22.33 4.58 -2.27
CA GLU A 335 -23.69 4.15 -2.64
C GLU A 335 -23.66 2.99 -3.65
N GLY A 336 -22.79 3.07 -4.67
CA GLY A 336 -22.61 2.01 -5.66
C GLY A 336 -22.03 0.71 -5.10
N LEU A 337 -21.25 0.78 -4.02
CA LEU A 337 -20.69 -0.38 -3.31
C LEU A 337 -21.71 -1.05 -2.37
N ALA A 338 -22.69 -0.31 -1.86
CA ALA A 338 -23.53 -0.76 -0.76
C ALA A 338 -24.27 -2.09 -1.05
N ALA A 339 -24.58 -2.38 -2.32
CA ALA A 339 -25.25 -3.62 -2.72
C ALA A 339 -24.33 -4.85 -2.73
N VAL A 340 -23.01 -4.67 -2.84
CA VAL A 340 -22.04 -5.77 -2.95
C VAL A 340 -21.14 -5.90 -1.71
N GLU A 341 -20.76 -4.78 -1.11
CA GLU A 341 -19.86 -4.68 0.03
C GLU A 341 -20.35 -3.60 1.01
N PRO A 342 -21.42 -3.87 1.79
CA PRO A 342 -22.07 -2.85 2.63
C PRO A 342 -21.16 -2.27 3.72
N ASP A 343 -20.26 -3.08 4.29
CA ASP A 343 -19.32 -2.61 5.31
C ASP A 343 -18.26 -1.68 4.72
N THR A 344 -17.70 -2.05 3.55
CA THR A 344 -16.77 -1.21 2.78
C THR A 344 -17.43 0.12 2.38
N ALA A 345 -18.68 0.07 1.91
CA ALA A 345 -19.47 1.25 1.57
C ALA A 345 -19.66 2.19 2.77
N ARG A 346 -20.06 1.64 3.93
CA ARG A 346 -20.25 2.40 5.17
C ARG A 346 -18.95 3.04 5.65
N PHE A 347 -17.84 2.29 5.58
CA PHE A 347 -16.51 2.83 5.88
C PHE A 347 -16.17 4.00 4.97
N LEU A 348 -16.28 3.83 3.65
CA LEU A 348 -15.93 4.86 2.68
C LEU A 348 -16.78 6.13 2.84
N ALA A 349 -18.10 5.99 3.01
CA ALA A 349 -18.99 7.12 3.25
C ALA A 349 -18.66 7.86 4.56
N THR A 350 -18.30 7.13 5.62
CA THR A 350 -17.92 7.74 6.90
C THR A 350 -16.58 8.44 6.79
N TYR A 351 -15.63 7.87 6.05
CA TYR A 351 -14.34 8.51 5.81
C TYR A 351 -14.50 9.82 5.02
N ALA A 352 -15.36 9.82 3.99
CA ALA A 352 -15.68 11.03 3.24
C ALA A 352 -16.28 12.14 4.12
N ARG A 353 -17.24 11.82 5.01
CA ARG A 353 -17.79 12.80 5.97
C ARG A 353 -16.75 13.29 6.98
N ALA A 354 -15.84 12.41 7.41
CA ALA A 354 -14.80 12.77 8.37
C ALA A 354 -13.77 13.76 7.77
N LEU A 355 -13.36 13.54 6.51
CA LEU A 355 -12.44 14.45 5.82
C LEU A 355 -13.13 15.70 5.27
N PHE A 356 -14.35 15.58 4.76
CA PHE A 356 -15.06 16.68 4.11
C PHE A 356 -16.36 17.01 4.87
N PRO A 357 -16.27 17.37 6.16
CA PRO A 357 -17.45 17.75 6.90
C PRO A 357 -18.01 19.04 6.33
N ARG A 358 -19.27 19.31 6.65
CA ARG A 358 -19.80 20.65 6.50
C ARG A 358 -19.24 21.52 7.63
N PHE A 359 -18.42 22.52 7.27
CA PHE A 359 -17.82 23.47 8.21
C PHE A 359 -18.82 24.54 8.66
N ASP A 360 -19.84 24.11 9.41
CA ASP A 360 -20.74 25.01 10.15
C ASP A 360 -20.19 25.27 11.58
N PHE A 361 -20.95 25.99 12.41
CA PHE A 361 -20.65 26.18 13.82
C PHE A 361 -20.97 24.88 14.61
N TRP A 362 -19.97 24.02 14.81
CA TRP A 362 -20.15 22.69 15.42
C TRP A 362 -20.42 22.71 16.92
N ALA A 363 -19.86 23.69 17.63
CA ALA A 363 -20.01 23.79 19.07
C ALA A 363 -21.46 24.04 19.49
N GLY A 364 -21.92 23.32 20.53
CA GLY A 364 -23.27 23.44 21.07
C GLY A 364 -24.40 22.83 20.23
N GLN A 365 -24.11 22.11 19.14
CA GLN A 365 -25.14 21.40 18.35
C GLN A 365 -25.80 20.25 19.13
N GLU A 366 -25.09 19.68 20.09
CA GLU A 366 -25.63 18.76 21.08
C GLU A 366 -25.39 19.32 22.50
N PRO A 367 -26.28 19.06 23.47
CA PRO A 367 -26.07 19.47 24.86
C PRO A 367 -24.76 18.89 25.41
N PRO A 368 -23.84 19.73 25.93
CA PRO A 368 -22.59 19.23 26.46
C PRO A 368 -22.78 18.33 27.67
N HIS A 369 -22.05 17.22 27.71
CA HIS A 369 -22.14 16.26 28.82
C HIS A 369 -20.82 15.52 29.01
N CYS A 370 -20.40 15.42 30.27
CA CYS A 370 -19.28 14.61 30.70
C CYS A 370 -19.50 14.01 32.09
N THR A 371 -18.73 12.98 32.42
CA THR A 371 -18.80 12.28 33.71
C THR A 371 -17.68 12.67 34.68
N TYR A 372 -16.92 13.73 34.38
CA TYR A 372 -15.81 14.18 35.21
C TYR A 372 -16.29 15.20 36.25
N ASP A 373 -15.66 15.17 37.42
CA ASP A 373 -15.86 16.14 38.50
C ASP A 373 -14.83 17.28 38.39
N GLY A 374 -15.04 18.37 39.14
CA GLY A 374 -14.07 19.48 39.21
C GLY A 374 -13.94 20.28 37.92
N LEU A 375 -15.03 20.38 37.15
CA LEU A 375 -15.04 21.08 35.87
C LEU A 375 -14.92 22.60 36.06
N PRO A 376 -14.29 23.31 35.12
CA PRO A 376 -14.17 24.76 35.19
C PRO A 376 -15.54 25.43 35.02
N GLU A 377 -15.77 26.52 35.76
CA GLU A 377 -17.05 27.23 35.70
C GLU A 377 -17.13 28.25 34.55
N LYS A 378 -15.98 28.83 34.16
CA LYS A 378 -15.87 29.87 33.13
C LYS A 378 -14.44 29.95 32.59
N PRO A 379 -14.22 30.59 31.42
CA PRO A 379 -12.88 30.95 30.96
C PRO A 379 -12.11 31.81 31.98
N GLU A 380 -10.82 31.54 32.10
CA GLU A 380 -9.90 32.33 32.95
C GLU A 380 -9.04 33.30 32.14
N GLN A 381 -8.81 33.00 30.86
CA GLN A 381 -8.11 33.89 29.92
C GLN A 381 -8.82 35.24 29.75
N SER A 382 -8.03 36.29 29.50
CA SER A 382 -8.56 37.62 29.24
C SER A 382 -9.26 37.69 27.87
N LEU A 383 -10.21 38.63 27.72
CA LEU A 383 -10.89 38.84 26.44
C LEU A 383 -9.88 39.19 25.33
N GLU A 384 -8.85 39.97 25.64
CA GLU A 384 -7.81 40.33 24.68
C GLU A 384 -7.02 39.11 24.22
N ALA A 385 -6.61 38.24 25.14
CA ALA A 385 -5.91 36.99 24.82
C ALA A 385 -6.78 36.07 23.94
N ILE A 386 -8.07 35.95 24.27
CA ILE A 386 -9.05 35.20 23.47
C ILE A 386 -9.17 35.78 22.06
N GLN A 387 -9.32 37.09 21.92
CA GLN A 387 -9.42 37.73 20.60
C GLN A 387 -8.14 37.52 19.78
N GLN A 388 -6.96 37.56 20.39
CA GLN A 388 -5.71 37.23 19.70
C GLN A 388 -5.66 35.77 19.27
N LEU A 389 -6.09 34.83 20.11
CA LEU A 389 -6.13 33.41 19.74
C LEU A 389 -7.13 33.14 18.60
N VAL A 390 -8.30 33.80 18.61
CA VAL A 390 -9.27 33.75 17.49
C VAL A 390 -8.60 34.18 16.18
N ARG A 391 -7.79 35.26 16.20
CA ARG A 391 -7.02 35.71 15.01
C ARG A 391 -5.98 34.68 14.56
N LYS A 392 -5.30 34.00 15.49
CA LYS A 392 -4.33 32.94 15.17
C LYS A 392 -5.01 31.75 14.49
N TYR A 393 -6.11 31.24 15.05
CA TYR A 393 -6.89 30.17 14.42
C TYR A 393 -7.42 30.59 13.03
N ALA A 394 -7.98 31.80 12.90
CA ALA A 394 -8.45 32.32 11.62
C ALA A 394 -7.30 32.43 10.59
N THR A 395 -6.12 32.87 11.02
CA THR A 395 -4.92 32.95 10.17
C THR A 395 -4.51 31.57 9.67
N ARG A 396 -4.42 30.59 10.58
CA ARG A 396 -4.06 29.21 10.25
C ARG A 396 -5.06 28.56 9.29
N LEU A 397 -6.36 28.68 9.58
CA LEU A 397 -7.44 28.16 8.75
C LEU A 397 -7.44 28.78 7.35
N GLN A 398 -7.18 30.09 7.22
CA GLN A 398 -7.06 30.76 5.93
C GLN A 398 -5.85 30.28 5.13
N ALA A 399 -4.70 30.10 5.78
CA ALA A 399 -3.50 29.58 5.15
C ALA A 399 -3.73 28.15 4.61
N MET A 400 -4.30 27.26 5.42
CA MET A 400 -4.66 25.90 5.00
C MET A 400 -5.70 25.90 3.87
N ARG A 401 -6.74 26.74 3.97
CA ARG A 401 -7.75 26.91 2.92
C ARG A 401 -7.12 27.39 1.61
N GLY A 402 -6.19 28.35 1.67
CA GLY A 402 -5.44 28.83 0.52
C GLY A 402 -4.60 27.74 -0.13
N ALA A 403 -3.85 26.97 0.67
CA ALA A 403 -3.04 25.84 0.21
C ALA A 403 -3.89 24.74 -0.44
N LEU A 404 -5.07 24.43 0.11
CA LEU A 404 -6.00 23.47 -0.50
C LEU A 404 -6.55 24.00 -1.83
N LEU A 405 -6.94 25.28 -1.91
CA LEU A 405 -7.45 25.88 -3.15
C LEU A 405 -6.43 25.86 -4.30
N GLN A 406 -5.13 26.00 -4.01
CA GLN A 406 -4.06 25.93 -5.01
C GLN A 406 -3.99 24.56 -5.71
N ARG A 407 -4.56 23.50 -5.13
CA ARG A 407 -4.62 22.16 -5.72
C ARG A 407 -5.72 22.02 -6.79
N TYR A 408 -6.60 23.01 -6.88
CA TYR A 408 -7.69 23.08 -7.85
C TYR A 408 -7.40 24.13 -8.93
N LYS A 409 -8.18 24.08 -10.02
CA LYS A 409 -8.11 25.15 -11.03
C LYS A 409 -8.58 26.46 -10.40
N PRO A 410 -7.98 27.62 -10.77
CA PRO A 410 -8.46 28.92 -10.33
C PRO A 410 -9.97 29.09 -10.58
N GLY A 411 -10.72 29.51 -9.57
CA GLY A 411 -12.17 29.67 -9.62
C GLY A 411 -13.00 28.39 -9.47
N ALA A 412 -12.38 27.24 -9.21
CA ALA A 412 -13.13 26.02 -8.90
C ALA A 412 -13.98 26.21 -7.64
N ALA A 413 -15.26 25.81 -7.72
CA ALA A 413 -16.13 25.74 -6.56
C ALA A 413 -15.80 24.47 -5.77
N VAL A 414 -15.35 24.62 -4.53
CA VAL A 414 -15.02 23.53 -3.62
C VAL A 414 -15.92 23.67 -2.38
N PRO A 415 -17.15 23.12 -2.41
CA PRO A 415 -18.21 23.46 -1.45
C PRO A 415 -17.94 22.93 -0.03
N TRP A 416 -17.07 21.94 0.12
CA TRP A 416 -16.70 21.38 1.41
C TRP A 416 -15.59 22.18 2.11
N LEU A 417 -14.94 23.17 1.46
CA LEU A 417 -13.94 23.99 2.15
C LEU A 417 -14.61 24.87 3.22
N PRO A 418 -13.89 25.20 4.31
CA PRO A 418 -14.39 26.11 5.31
C PRO A 418 -14.69 27.49 4.71
N PRO A 419 -15.69 28.20 5.26
CA PRO A 419 -16.03 29.55 4.83
C PRO A 419 -14.86 30.51 5.07
N ASP A 420 -14.94 31.66 4.41
CA ASP A 420 -13.98 32.75 4.58
C ASP A 420 -14.08 33.34 6.00
N LEU A 421 -12.97 33.31 6.75
CA LEU A 421 -12.83 33.85 8.10
C LEU A 421 -12.15 35.23 8.13
N SER A 422 -12.00 35.91 6.99
CA SER A 422 -11.31 37.21 6.92
C SER A 422 -11.94 38.28 7.85
N GLY A 423 -13.24 38.17 8.14
CA GLY A 423 -13.92 39.03 9.10
C GLY A 423 -13.42 38.93 10.55
N LEU A 424 -12.72 37.84 10.91
CA LEU A 424 -12.10 37.66 12.23
C LEU A 424 -10.70 38.28 12.33
N LEU A 425 -10.09 38.64 11.20
CA LEU A 425 -8.69 39.08 11.15
C LEU A 425 -8.51 40.60 11.36
N GLY A 426 -9.57 41.40 11.15
CA GLY A 426 -9.45 42.85 11.19
C GLY A 426 -8.49 43.35 10.11
N ASP A 427 -7.29 43.81 10.51
CA ASP A 427 -6.26 44.37 9.62
C ASP A 427 -5.48 43.31 8.80
N GLY A 428 -5.63 42.03 9.12
CA GLY A 428 -5.03 40.94 8.34
C GLY A 428 -4.52 39.76 9.17
N PRO A 429 -3.83 38.80 8.53
CA PRO A 429 -3.21 37.66 9.21
C PRO A 429 -2.26 38.10 10.32
N VAL A 430 -2.24 37.35 11.43
CA VAL A 430 -1.32 37.59 12.55
C VAL A 430 -0.09 36.70 12.46
N GLU A 431 1.00 37.10 13.09
CA GLU A 431 2.23 36.32 13.17
C GLU A 431 1.99 34.99 13.93
N LEU A 432 2.49 33.89 13.36
CA LEU A 432 2.52 32.56 13.97
C LEU A 432 3.96 32.28 14.38
N LYS A 433 4.17 31.89 15.65
CA LYS A 433 5.50 31.76 16.24
C LYS A 433 5.86 30.31 16.53
N GLN A 434 7.16 30.06 16.58
CA GLN A 434 7.75 28.87 17.18
C GLN A 434 8.74 29.34 18.24
N GLU A 435 8.55 28.92 19.49
CA GLU A 435 9.40 29.32 20.61
C GLU A 435 9.42 28.25 21.71
N GLU A 436 10.50 28.24 22.49
CA GLU A 436 10.62 27.42 23.70
C GLU A 436 10.43 28.32 24.92
N LEU A 437 9.64 27.86 25.88
CA LEU A 437 9.33 28.61 27.10
C LEU A 437 9.65 27.77 28.34
N GLU A 438 10.36 28.38 29.28
CA GLU A 438 10.66 27.78 30.59
C GLU A 438 9.48 28.03 31.55
N LEU A 439 8.79 26.97 31.94
CA LEU A 439 7.74 26.95 32.97
C LEU A 439 8.37 26.48 34.30
N GLY A 440 8.95 27.40 35.05
CA GLY A 440 9.59 27.07 36.34
C GLY A 440 11.02 26.50 36.20
N GLU A 441 11.55 25.91 37.27
CA GLU A 441 12.99 25.57 37.35
C GLU A 441 13.44 24.38 36.47
N ASP A 442 12.53 23.50 36.02
CA ASP A 442 12.88 22.27 35.29
C ASP A 442 11.91 21.86 34.15
N GLU A 443 10.92 22.68 33.78
CA GLU A 443 9.98 22.36 32.68
C GLU A 443 10.19 23.28 31.48
N GLN A 444 10.55 22.70 30.34
CA GLN A 444 10.62 23.40 29.05
C GLN A 444 9.47 22.92 28.17
N VAL A 445 8.72 23.88 27.61
CA VAL A 445 7.59 23.60 26.73
C VAL A 445 7.84 24.28 25.38
N GLU A 446 7.69 23.50 24.31
CA GLU A 446 7.73 24.00 22.94
C GLU A 446 6.34 24.49 22.54
N ILE A 447 6.28 25.68 21.96
CA ILE A 447 5.09 26.27 21.35
C ILE A 447 5.32 26.30 19.84
N ASP A 448 4.48 25.59 19.07
CA ASP A 448 4.52 25.63 17.60
C ASP A 448 3.16 26.03 17.01
N GLU A 449 3.01 27.33 16.72
CA GLU A 449 1.81 27.89 16.10
C GLU A 449 1.87 27.83 14.58
N THR A 450 2.96 27.33 14.00
CA THR A 450 3.20 27.35 12.56
C THR A 450 2.50 26.21 11.84
N LEU A 451 2.56 26.21 10.51
CA LEU A 451 1.88 25.25 9.65
C LEU A 451 2.86 24.66 8.64
N ASN A 452 2.87 23.34 8.53
CA ASN A 452 3.43 22.66 7.36
C ASN A 452 2.34 22.55 6.28
N LEU A 453 2.38 23.43 5.28
CA LEU A 453 1.41 23.45 4.17
C LEU A 453 1.76 22.46 3.04
N GLU A 454 2.95 21.87 3.07
CA GLU A 454 3.43 20.90 2.07
C GLU A 454 2.95 19.47 2.35
N MET A 455 2.22 19.25 3.44
CA MET A 455 1.67 17.95 3.81
C MET A 455 0.72 17.36 2.75
N GLY A 456 0.52 16.04 2.84
CA GLY A 456 -0.48 15.33 2.04
C GLY A 456 -1.88 15.93 2.19
N PHE A 457 -2.73 15.72 1.18
CA PHE A 457 -4.07 16.32 1.13
C PHE A 457 -4.93 15.95 2.35
N ALA A 458 -4.94 14.65 2.70
CA ALA A 458 -5.68 14.15 3.84
C ALA A 458 -5.17 14.76 5.16
N ASP A 459 -3.85 14.83 5.37
CA ASP A 459 -3.27 15.38 6.59
C ASP A 459 -3.59 16.87 6.79
N LEU A 460 -3.50 17.66 5.72
CA LEU A 460 -3.87 19.07 5.74
C LEU A 460 -5.35 19.25 6.09
N THR A 461 -6.21 18.37 5.56
CA THR A 461 -7.65 18.36 5.85
C THR A 461 -7.95 17.95 7.30
N LEU A 462 -7.19 17.01 7.87
CA LEU A 462 -7.30 16.61 9.27
C LEU A 462 -6.88 17.74 10.21
N MET A 463 -5.80 18.45 9.89
CA MET A 463 -5.36 19.63 10.65
C MET A 463 -6.40 20.74 10.61
N LEU A 464 -6.94 21.03 9.43
CA LEU A 464 -8.00 21.99 9.21
C LEU A 464 -9.24 21.68 10.07
N ARG A 465 -9.65 20.40 10.13
CA ARG A 465 -10.76 19.94 10.97
C ARG A 465 -10.51 20.17 12.46
N GLY A 466 -9.31 19.90 12.94
CA GLY A 466 -8.92 20.12 14.34
C GLY A 466 -8.99 21.60 14.72
N ASP A 467 -8.34 22.47 13.96
CA ASP A 467 -8.34 23.92 14.17
C ASP A 467 -9.76 24.50 14.08
N TRP A 468 -10.61 24.00 13.17
CA TRP A 468 -12.00 24.43 13.06
C TRP A 468 -12.82 24.06 14.30
N SER A 469 -12.67 22.82 14.78
CA SER A 469 -13.31 22.36 16.02
C SER A 469 -12.92 23.25 17.19
N ALA A 470 -11.63 23.50 17.38
CA ALA A 470 -11.09 24.35 18.44
C ALA A 470 -11.62 25.80 18.35
N LEU A 471 -11.60 26.42 17.16
CA LEU A 471 -12.14 27.77 16.97
C LEU A 471 -13.63 27.85 17.28
N SER A 472 -14.42 26.87 16.82
CA SER A 472 -15.87 26.87 17.07
C SER A 472 -16.19 26.79 18.57
N TRP A 473 -15.46 25.94 19.31
CA TRP A 473 -15.61 25.82 20.76
C TRP A 473 -15.06 27.03 21.52
N LEU A 474 -14.00 27.69 21.05
CA LEU A 474 -13.47 28.92 21.63
C LEU A 474 -14.51 30.06 21.57
N LEU A 475 -15.15 30.23 20.40
CA LEU A 475 -16.20 31.23 20.22
C LEU A 475 -17.46 30.90 21.04
N TRP A 476 -17.88 29.63 21.06
CA TRP A 476 -19.00 29.18 21.87
C TRP A 476 -18.77 29.43 23.37
N SER A 477 -17.54 29.21 23.84
CA SER A 477 -17.12 29.48 25.22
C SER A 477 -17.26 30.96 25.61
N CYS A 478 -17.29 31.87 24.63
CA CYS A 478 -17.52 33.29 24.85
C CYS A 478 -19.01 33.69 24.77
N GLY A 479 -19.89 32.75 24.38
CA GLY A 479 -21.31 32.98 24.18
C GLY A 479 -21.71 33.21 22.72
N GLU A 480 -20.79 33.03 21.77
CA GLU A 480 -21.08 33.18 20.35
C GLU A 480 -21.74 31.92 19.77
N THR A 481 -22.56 32.10 18.73
CA THR A 481 -23.20 31.02 17.97
C THR A 481 -22.84 31.04 16.48
N THR A 482 -21.98 31.98 16.09
CA THR A 482 -21.49 32.17 14.73
C THR A 482 -20.02 32.60 14.76
N PHE A 483 -19.36 32.64 13.61
CA PHE A 483 -17.96 33.06 13.49
C PHE A 483 -17.83 34.59 13.53
N GLN A 484 -17.98 35.16 14.72
CA GLN A 484 -17.81 36.59 15.00
C GLN A 484 -16.80 36.80 16.13
N MET A 485 -16.10 37.94 16.10
CA MET A 485 -15.14 38.28 17.14
C MET A 485 -15.89 38.57 18.45
N PRO A 486 -15.60 37.87 19.57
CA PRO A 486 -16.31 38.08 20.81
C PRO A 486 -16.04 39.47 21.37
N THR A 487 -17.09 40.17 21.81
CA THR A 487 -16.98 41.49 22.47
C THR A 487 -17.05 41.40 23.99
N ARG A 488 -17.35 40.21 24.53
CA ARG A 488 -17.43 39.92 25.96
C ARG A 488 -17.24 38.42 26.19
N ILE A 489 -16.91 38.04 27.43
CA ILE A 489 -16.88 36.64 27.87
C ILE A 489 -18.21 36.35 28.56
N ALA A 490 -19.08 35.58 27.91
CA ALA A 490 -20.39 35.17 28.44
C ALA A 490 -20.61 33.66 28.24
N PRO A 491 -19.91 32.80 29.02
CA PRO A 491 -19.93 31.36 28.82
C PRO A 491 -21.35 30.79 29.01
N PRO A 492 -21.78 29.86 28.13
CA PRO A 492 -23.05 29.17 28.30
C PRO A 492 -23.07 28.32 29.58
N ALA A 493 -24.27 28.03 30.11
CA ALA A 493 -24.44 27.25 31.35
C ALA A 493 -23.78 25.85 31.32
N GLY A 494 -23.56 25.28 30.13
CA GLY A 494 -22.89 23.99 29.93
C GLY A 494 -21.38 24.08 29.76
N TYR A 495 -20.73 25.22 30.06
CA TYR A 495 -19.31 25.44 29.76
C TYR A 495 -18.38 24.36 30.34
N GLY A 496 -18.43 24.11 31.65
CA GLY A 496 -17.58 23.09 32.28
C GLY A 496 -17.83 21.70 31.71
N GLN A 497 -19.09 21.37 31.40
CA GLN A 497 -19.47 20.12 30.76
C GLN A 497 -18.85 19.97 29.37
N ALA A 498 -18.77 21.06 28.59
CA ALA A 498 -18.10 21.06 27.29
C ALA A 498 -16.59 20.83 27.40
N ALA A 499 -15.91 21.49 28.34
CA ALA A 499 -14.49 21.30 28.59
C ALA A 499 -14.18 19.84 29.00
N GLY A 500 -14.98 19.30 29.93
CA GLY A 500 -14.86 17.90 30.35
C GLY A 500 -15.19 16.91 29.22
N GLN A 501 -16.19 17.21 28.38
CA GLN A 501 -16.59 16.38 27.25
C GLN A 501 -15.47 16.25 26.22
N ALA A 502 -14.78 17.35 25.89
CA ALA A 502 -13.64 17.30 24.97
C ALA A 502 -12.56 16.33 25.46
N SER A 503 -12.22 16.42 26.76
CA SER A 503 -11.26 15.51 27.41
C SER A 503 -11.74 14.06 27.43
N GLN A 504 -13.02 13.83 27.77
CA GLN A 504 -13.59 12.49 27.81
C GLN A 504 -13.63 11.84 26.42
N ARG A 505 -14.00 12.59 25.38
CA ARG A 505 -14.03 12.09 24.00
C ARG A 505 -12.64 11.78 23.46
N LEU A 506 -11.64 12.59 23.80
CA LEU A 506 -10.25 12.29 23.48
C LEU A 506 -9.80 10.99 24.16
N TRP A 507 -10.06 10.85 25.47
CA TRP A 507 -9.72 9.63 26.21
C TRP A 507 -10.39 8.39 25.62
N GLN A 508 -11.69 8.46 25.31
CA GLN A 508 -12.43 7.36 24.68
C GLN A 508 -11.85 7.00 23.31
N SER A 509 -11.46 8.00 22.51
CA SER A 509 -10.82 7.79 21.20
C SER A 509 -9.46 7.11 21.35
N ARG A 510 -8.63 7.55 22.29
CA ARG A 510 -7.33 6.92 22.59
C ARG A 510 -7.49 5.50 23.12
N ASP A 511 -8.41 5.26 24.05
CA ASP A 511 -8.73 3.91 24.56
C ASP A 511 -9.15 2.99 23.41
N ARG A 512 -10.00 3.46 22.50
CA ARG A 512 -10.44 2.69 21.33
C ARG A 512 -9.28 2.40 20.37
N LYS A 513 -8.44 3.39 20.08
CA LYS A 513 -7.28 3.26 19.18
C LYS A 513 -6.26 2.25 19.70
N TYR A 514 -5.86 2.37 20.97
CA TYR A 514 -4.79 1.57 21.54
C TYR A 514 -5.24 0.18 22.00
N ARG A 515 -6.48 0.03 22.50
CA ARG A 515 -6.96 -1.27 23.02
C ARG A 515 -7.80 -2.06 22.02
N GLY A 516 -8.25 -1.44 20.93
CA GLY A 516 -9.08 -2.12 19.92
C GLY A 516 -10.29 -2.80 20.58
N ASN A 517 -10.40 -4.12 20.44
CA ASN A 517 -11.51 -4.91 21.00
C ASN A 517 -11.50 -4.98 22.54
N ALA A 518 -10.37 -4.70 23.19
CA ALA A 518 -10.26 -4.62 24.64
C ALA A 518 -10.65 -3.25 25.20
N SER A 519 -11.07 -2.30 24.36
CA SER A 519 -11.55 -0.98 24.78
C SER A 519 -12.78 -1.11 25.70
N THR A 520 -12.90 -0.12 26.59
CA THR A 520 -14.08 0.11 27.43
C THR A 520 -15.29 0.57 26.61
N THR A 521 -15.07 1.18 25.45
CA THR A 521 -16.14 1.58 24.51
C THR A 521 -16.53 0.39 23.64
N LYS A 522 -17.71 -0.20 23.87
CA LYS A 522 -18.20 -1.39 23.13
C LYS A 522 -18.93 -1.00 21.84
N PRO A 523 -19.13 -1.95 20.88
CA PRO A 523 -19.98 -1.72 19.70
C PRO A 523 -21.34 -1.12 20.07
N GLY A 524 -21.81 -0.16 19.28
CA GLY A 524 -23.01 0.65 19.55
C GLY A 524 -22.89 1.68 20.68
N GLN A 525 -21.74 1.80 21.35
CA GLN A 525 -21.53 2.74 22.46
C GLN A 525 -20.55 3.87 22.10
N GLY A 526 -20.45 4.85 22.99
CA GLY A 526 -19.63 6.05 22.82
C GLY A 526 -20.39 7.19 22.15
N PHE A 527 -19.69 8.30 21.91
CA PHE A 527 -20.27 9.43 21.19
C PHE A 527 -20.42 9.13 19.69
N LEU A 528 -21.33 9.84 19.02
CA LEU A 528 -21.47 9.76 17.57
C LEU A 528 -20.40 10.63 16.90
N PHE A 529 -19.55 10.00 16.09
CA PHE A 529 -18.60 10.66 15.20
C PHE A 529 -19.07 10.50 13.76
N GLU A 530 -19.42 11.60 13.10
CA GLU A 530 -19.95 11.58 11.72
C GLU A 530 -21.13 10.62 11.51
N GLY A 531 -21.99 10.54 12.54
CA GLY A 531 -23.17 9.68 12.57
C GLY A 531 -22.91 8.21 12.96
N VAL A 532 -21.68 7.87 13.35
CA VAL A 532 -21.30 6.50 13.76
C VAL A 532 -20.86 6.49 15.21
N ALA A 533 -21.38 5.56 16.01
CA ALA A 533 -20.94 5.39 17.40
C ALA A 533 -19.44 5.04 17.44
N LEU A 534 -18.69 5.63 18.36
CA LEU A 534 -17.24 5.40 18.47
C LEU A 534 -16.87 3.91 18.57
N GLY A 535 -17.69 3.09 19.24
CA GLY A 535 -17.50 1.64 19.32
C GLY A 535 -17.53 0.93 17.97
N ASP A 536 -18.34 1.43 17.03
CA ASP A 536 -18.52 0.91 15.67
C ASP A 536 -17.62 1.61 14.64
N LEU A 537 -16.92 2.67 15.04
CA LEU A 537 -16.04 3.42 14.17
C LEU A 537 -14.85 2.55 13.76
N HIS A 538 -14.58 2.50 12.46
CA HIS A 538 -13.45 1.73 11.92
C HIS A 538 -12.12 2.23 12.53
N PRO A 539 -11.17 1.34 12.90
CA PRO A 539 -9.92 1.73 13.57
C PRO A 539 -9.16 2.88 12.88
N ASN A 540 -9.07 2.84 11.54
CA ASN A 540 -8.40 3.90 10.76
C ASN A 540 -9.07 5.29 10.88
N LEU A 541 -10.34 5.37 11.26
CA LEU A 541 -11.08 6.63 11.44
C LEU A 541 -11.05 7.14 12.87
N VAL A 542 -10.75 6.28 13.86
CA VAL A 542 -10.64 6.68 15.27
C VAL A 542 -9.56 7.74 15.46
N SER A 543 -8.44 7.63 14.73
CA SER A 543 -7.36 8.64 14.74
C SER A 543 -7.83 10.03 14.30
N ILE A 544 -8.88 10.12 13.47
CA ILE A 544 -9.43 11.41 13.01
C ILE A 544 -10.22 12.06 14.15
N ALA A 545 -11.03 11.28 14.85
CA ALA A 545 -11.76 11.75 16.04
C ALA A 545 -10.79 12.15 17.15
N GLU A 546 -9.78 11.32 17.42
CA GLU A 546 -8.71 11.61 18.38
C GLU A 546 -8.07 12.97 18.09
N ARG A 547 -7.61 13.20 16.86
CA ARG A 547 -6.93 14.46 16.49
C ARG A 547 -7.86 15.67 16.66
N GLN A 548 -9.13 15.56 16.27
CA GLN A 548 -10.10 16.65 16.48
C GLN A 548 -10.27 17.01 17.97
N TYR A 549 -10.43 16.00 18.83
CA TYR A 549 -10.65 16.24 20.25
C TYR A 549 -9.36 16.60 21.00
N ALA A 550 -8.19 16.22 20.50
CA ALA A 550 -6.91 16.70 21.00
C ALA A 550 -6.78 18.23 20.84
N GLU A 551 -7.07 18.77 19.65
CA GLU A 551 -7.07 20.22 19.43
C GLU A 551 -8.13 20.94 20.27
N THR A 552 -9.32 20.35 20.37
CA THR A 552 -10.42 20.94 21.16
C THR A 552 -10.08 20.95 22.64
N GLN A 553 -9.48 19.87 23.18
CA GLN A 553 -9.03 19.80 24.56
C GLN A 553 -7.93 20.82 24.85
N ALA A 554 -6.89 20.88 24.00
CA ALA A 554 -5.77 21.80 24.21
C ALA A 554 -6.23 23.26 24.24
N MET A 555 -7.21 23.62 23.39
CA MET A 555 -7.90 24.91 23.45
C MET A 555 -8.58 25.15 24.79
N PHE A 556 -9.35 24.18 25.31
CA PHE A 556 -9.99 24.31 26.62
C PHE A 556 -8.98 24.38 27.77
N TYR A 557 -7.88 23.64 27.74
CA TYR A 557 -6.83 23.73 28.75
C TYR A 557 -6.17 25.10 28.74
N TRP A 558 -5.89 25.66 27.57
CA TRP A 558 -5.43 27.04 27.47
C TRP A 558 -6.46 28.05 27.99
N LEU A 559 -7.74 27.86 27.67
CA LEU A 559 -8.81 28.80 28.03
C LEU A 559 -9.07 28.88 29.54
N ASN A 560 -8.80 27.78 30.25
CA ASN A 560 -9.10 27.60 31.68
C ASN A 560 -7.91 27.84 32.61
N ASP A 561 -6.73 28.13 32.09
CA ASP A 561 -5.53 28.31 32.90
C ASP A 561 -4.71 29.49 32.33
N PRO A 562 -4.53 30.58 33.08
CA PRO A 562 -3.77 31.75 32.62
C PRO A 562 -2.27 31.48 32.46
N ASP A 563 -1.73 30.42 33.08
CA ASP A 563 -0.32 30.06 32.97
C ASP A 563 0.00 29.36 31.63
N HIS A 564 -1.04 28.86 30.94
CA HIS A 564 -0.89 28.34 29.59
C HIS A 564 -0.82 29.47 28.57
N VAL A 565 0.27 29.52 27.81
CA VAL A 565 0.58 30.61 26.88
C VAL A 565 -0.09 30.39 25.52
N SER A 566 -0.24 29.14 25.09
CA SER A 566 -0.79 28.79 23.77
C SER A 566 -1.43 27.41 23.77
N PRO A 567 -2.54 27.15 23.05
CA PRO A 567 -3.07 25.80 22.91
C PRO A 567 -2.17 24.89 22.05
N TRP A 568 -1.17 25.46 21.35
CA TRP A 568 -0.20 24.72 20.57
C TRP A 568 1.05 24.32 21.37
N GLN A 569 1.04 24.49 22.69
CA GLN A 569 2.12 24.07 23.56
C GLN A 569 2.17 22.55 23.72
N SER A 570 3.36 21.96 23.71
CA SER A 570 3.57 20.51 23.60
C SER A 570 2.93 19.70 24.74
N ASN A 571 2.92 20.25 25.97
CA ASN A 571 2.37 19.56 27.14
C ASN A 571 0.82 19.49 27.17
N LEU A 572 0.10 20.32 26.40
CA LEU A 572 -1.38 20.26 26.33
C LEU A 572 -1.92 19.29 25.29
N ARG A 573 -1.12 19.00 24.26
CA ARG A 573 -1.57 18.15 23.14
C ARG A 573 -1.40 16.66 23.43
N GLY A 574 -0.68 16.34 24.50
CA GLY A 574 -0.42 14.99 25.00
C GLY A 574 0.46 14.19 24.03
N SER A 575 1.67 13.85 24.46
CA SER A 575 2.57 12.92 23.75
C SER A 575 1.97 11.52 23.63
#